data_AF-A0A9D4VTZ8-F1
#
_entry.id   AF-A0A9D4VTZ8-F1
#
_cell.length_a   1.000
_cell.length_b   1.000
_cell.length_c   1.000
_cell.angle_alpha   90.00
_cell.angle_beta   90.00
_cell.angle_gamma   90.00
#
_symmetry.space_group_name_H-M   'P 1'
#
loop_
_entity.id
_entity.type
_entity.pdbx_description
1 polymer ?
#
loop_
_entity_poly.entity_id
_entity_poly.type
_entity_poly.pdbx_seq_one_letter_code
_entity_poly.pdbx_strand_id
1 'polypeptide(L)'
;MYHCLVTNCLICVYRTIDGVIYNYGIGKLKSFVGNPKTILDVIPADMVINCVIAAIFIHSKQPPKNFIYHVSSSLRNPLKYCDISKFCHSYFKKTPCINQNGKPIVISNPCLVNSFVAFDIYIKVTHVLPLKVC
;
A
#
# COMPACT_ATOMS: atom_id res chain seq x y z
N MET A 1 -18.82 18.67 -24.10
CA MET A 1 -17.47 18.07 -24.24
C MET A 1 -16.73 17.85 -22.91
N TYR A 2 -17.42 17.74 -21.76
CA TYR A 2 -16.81 17.38 -20.47
C TYR A 2 -17.28 16.01 -19.94
N HIS A 3 -17.88 15.21 -20.82
CA HIS A 3 -18.66 14.02 -20.47
C HIS A 3 -17.99 12.70 -20.92
N CYS A 4 -16.68 12.69 -21.22
CA CYS A 4 -16.03 11.47 -21.74
C CYS A 4 -14.52 11.28 -21.44
N LEU A 5 -13.92 12.01 -20.49
CA LEU A 5 -12.47 11.88 -20.21
C LEU A 5 -12.10 11.29 -18.84
N VAL A 6 -13.06 11.06 -17.94
CA VAL A 6 -12.78 10.53 -16.59
C VAL A 6 -13.56 9.25 -16.27
N THR A 7 -14.15 8.62 -17.29
CA THR A 7 -14.44 7.17 -17.23
C THR A 7 -13.14 6.35 -17.16
N ASN A 8 -11.96 6.94 -17.40
CA ASN A 8 -10.64 6.32 -17.18
C ASN A 8 -10.09 6.44 -15.73
N CYS A 9 -10.91 6.91 -14.77
CA CYS A 9 -10.68 6.77 -13.32
C CYS A 9 -11.03 5.35 -12.82
N LEU A 10 -11.35 4.42 -13.73
CA LEU A 10 -11.97 3.12 -13.46
C LEU A 10 -11.11 2.14 -12.60
N ILE A 11 -9.87 2.50 -12.23
CA ILE A 11 -8.93 1.77 -11.34
C ILE A 11 -8.35 2.71 -10.25
N CYS A 12 -9.11 3.73 -9.80
CA CYS A 12 -8.62 4.78 -8.87
C CYS A 12 -7.67 4.29 -7.74
N VAL A 13 -7.93 3.14 -7.09
CA VAL A 13 -7.17 2.67 -5.93
C VAL A 13 -7.44 1.16 -5.75
N TYR A 14 -6.69 0.22 -6.33
CA TYR A 14 -6.95 -1.19 -5.94
C TYR A 14 -6.53 -1.54 -4.51
N ARG A 15 -5.77 -0.65 -3.85
CA ARG A 15 -5.54 -0.45 -2.40
C ARG A 15 -4.32 0.46 -2.30
N THR A 16 -4.40 1.65 -1.71
CA THR A 16 -3.34 2.69 -1.78
C THR A 16 -1.94 2.15 -1.46
N ILE A 17 -1.84 1.15 -0.58
CA ILE A 17 -0.58 0.52 -0.19
C ILE A 17 -0.11 -0.58 -1.15
N ASP A 18 -1.01 -1.35 -1.78
CA ASP A 18 -0.65 -2.43 -2.70
C ASP A 18 -0.01 -1.85 -3.96
N GLY A 19 -0.50 -0.71 -4.44
CA GLY A 19 0.13 0.04 -5.53
C GLY A 19 1.54 0.53 -5.16
N VAL A 20 1.74 0.99 -3.92
CA VAL A 20 3.06 1.41 -3.42
C VAL A 20 4.03 0.23 -3.37
N ILE A 21 3.59 -0.91 -2.83
CA ILE A 21 4.39 -2.15 -2.74
C ILE A 21 4.75 -2.66 -4.13
N TYR A 22 3.80 -2.68 -5.06
CA TYR A 22 4.04 -3.11 -6.44
C TYR A 22 5.06 -2.22 -7.16
N ASN A 23 4.86 -0.89 -7.11
CA ASN A 23 5.77 0.05 -7.77
C ASN A 23 7.17 0.03 -7.16
N TYR A 24 7.29 -0.28 -5.87
CA TYR A 24 8.56 -0.52 -5.21
C TYR A 24 9.24 -1.80 -5.74
N GLY A 25 8.50 -2.91 -5.85
CA GLY A 25 9.02 -4.19 -6.37
C GLY A 25 9.52 -4.12 -7.81
N ILE A 26 8.89 -3.31 -8.66
CA ILE A 26 9.36 -3.05 -10.04
C ILE A 26 10.38 -1.92 -10.15
N GLY A 27 10.86 -1.37 -9.02
CA GLY A 27 11.92 -0.36 -8.98
C GLY A 27 11.51 1.05 -9.46
N LYS A 28 10.22 1.29 -9.73
CA LYS A 28 9.71 2.61 -10.14
C LYS A 28 9.56 3.58 -8.98
N LEU A 29 9.31 3.07 -7.77
CA LEU A 29 9.19 3.87 -6.57
C LEU A 29 10.43 3.70 -5.68
N LYS A 30 11.18 4.79 -5.48
CA LYS A 30 12.39 4.79 -4.63
C LYS A 30 12.15 5.35 -3.23
N SER A 31 11.19 6.26 -3.11
CA SER A 31 10.86 6.92 -1.84
C SER A 31 9.37 7.07 -1.65
N PHE A 32 8.91 7.02 -0.40
CA PHE A 32 7.51 7.26 -0.05
C PHE A 32 7.39 8.11 1.22
N VAL A 33 6.33 8.93 1.29
CA VAL A 33 6.04 9.74 2.47
C VAL A 33 5.43 8.90 3.55
N GLY A 34 6.04 8.91 4.74
CA GLY A 34 5.44 8.27 5.89
C GLY A 34 6.27 8.51 7.13
N ASN A 35 5.60 8.73 8.25
CA ASN A 35 6.28 8.70 9.53
C ASN A 35 6.62 7.22 9.85
N PRO A 36 7.91 6.86 10.04
CA PRO A 36 8.32 5.49 10.30
C PRO A 36 7.72 4.92 11.59
N LYS A 37 7.28 5.77 12.51
CA LYS A 37 6.63 5.40 13.76
C LYS A 37 5.12 5.19 13.64
N THR A 38 4.51 5.49 12.49
CA THR A 38 3.08 5.27 12.27
C THR A 38 2.76 3.78 12.40
N ILE A 39 1.76 3.47 13.24
CA ILE A 39 1.21 2.12 13.39
C ILE A 39 0.21 1.89 12.26
N LEU A 40 0.34 0.76 11.57
CA LEU A 40 -0.50 0.37 10.46
C LEU A 40 -1.39 -0.80 10.84
N ASP A 41 -2.67 -0.69 10.50
CA ASP A 41 -3.62 -1.78 10.71
C ASP A 41 -3.66 -2.69 9.49
N VAL A 42 -2.75 -3.68 9.48
CA VAL A 42 -2.70 -4.71 8.43
C VAL A 42 -3.41 -5.94 8.94
N ILE A 43 -4.58 -6.22 8.38
CA ILE A 43 -5.42 -7.35 8.77
C ILE A 43 -5.29 -8.43 7.69
N PRO A 44 -4.86 -9.65 8.05
CA PRO A 44 -4.74 -10.72 7.07
C PRO A 44 -6.15 -11.21 6.66
N ALA A 45 -6.27 -11.72 5.43
CA ALA A 45 -7.58 -12.01 4.83
C ALA A 45 -8.34 -13.15 5.53
N ASP A 46 -7.61 -14.13 6.03
CA ASP A 46 -8.12 -15.25 6.83
C ASP A 46 -8.83 -14.77 8.10
N MET A 47 -8.27 -13.79 8.80
CA MET A 47 -8.88 -13.19 9.99
C MET A 47 -10.19 -12.49 9.64
N VAL A 48 -10.23 -11.73 8.53
CA VAL A 48 -11.47 -11.06 8.07
C VAL A 48 -12.56 -12.09 7.76
N ILE A 49 -12.23 -13.14 7.01
CA ILE A 49 -13.19 -14.19 6.63
C ILE A 49 -13.72 -14.92 7.87
N ASN A 50 -12.84 -15.26 8.81
CA ASN A 50 -13.25 -15.90 10.06
C ASN A 50 -14.20 -15.01 10.89
N CYS A 51 -13.93 -13.70 10.95
CA CYS A 51 -14.83 -12.75 11.61
C CYS A 51 -16.22 -12.69 10.93
N VAL A 52 -16.26 -12.69 9.58
CA VAL A 52 -17.52 -12.70 8.82
C VAL A 52 -18.34 -13.96 9.11
N ILE A 53 -17.71 -15.14 9.07
CA ILE A 53 -18.37 -16.42 9.37
C ILE A 53 -18.93 -16.40 10.80
N ALA A 54 -18.14 -15.93 11.78
CA ALA A 54 -18.58 -15.82 13.16
C ALA A 54 -19.78 -14.87 13.31
N ALA A 55 -19.76 -13.72 12.64
CA ALA A 55 -20.86 -12.76 12.68
C ALA A 55 -22.15 -13.36 12.08
N ILE A 56 -22.06 -14.06 10.94
CA ILE A 56 -23.19 -14.76 10.33
C ILE A 56 -23.76 -15.80 11.30
N PHE A 57 -22.89 -16.60 11.93
CA PHE A 57 -23.31 -17.64 12.87
C PHE A 57 -24.07 -17.05 14.08
N ILE A 58 -23.52 -16.00 14.70
CA ILE A 58 -24.11 -15.34 15.88
C ILE A 58 -25.50 -14.77 15.59
N HIS A 59 -25.69 -14.21 14.39
CA HIS A 59 -26.93 -13.54 14.00
C HIS A 59 -27.90 -14.41 13.21
N SER A 60 -27.56 -15.68 12.95
CA SER A 60 -28.39 -16.60 12.16
C SER A 60 -29.81 -16.82 12.70
N LYS A 61 -30.04 -16.57 13.99
CA LYS A 61 -31.32 -16.78 14.68
C LYS A 61 -31.87 -15.53 15.37
N GLN A 62 -31.22 -14.37 15.22
CA GLN A 62 -31.63 -13.14 15.89
C GLN A 62 -32.41 -12.24 14.93
N PRO A 63 -33.42 -11.50 15.41
CA PRO A 63 -34.08 -10.48 14.59
C PRO A 63 -33.03 -9.44 14.14
N PRO A 64 -33.17 -8.87 12.93
CA PRO A 64 -32.18 -7.95 12.38
C PRO A 64 -31.96 -6.78 13.35
N LYS A 65 -30.73 -6.70 13.87
CA LYS A 65 -30.23 -5.59 14.69
C LYS A 65 -29.00 -5.01 14.00
N ASN A 66 -28.81 -3.70 14.13
CA ASN A 66 -27.68 -3.00 13.53
C ASN A 66 -26.42 -3.22 14.38
N PHE A 67 -25.72 -4.34 14.17
CA PHE A 67 -24.42 -4.60 14.78
C PHE A 67 -23.29 -4.13 13.86
N ILE A 68 -22.33 -3.40 14.44
CA ILE A 68 -21.11 -2.96 13.74
C ILE A 68 -19.92 -3.67 14.39
N TYR A 69 -19.19 -4.44 13.59
CA TYR A 69 -17.97 -5.14 14.02
C TYR A 69 -16.75 -4.43 13.46
N HIS A 70 -15.86 -4.00 14.36
CA HIS A 70 -14.55 -3.46 13.98
C HIS A 70 -13.51 -4.58 14.10
N VAL A 71 -12.97 -5.00 12.96
CA VAL A 71 -11.86 -5.98 12.91
C VAL A 71 -10.57 -5.17 12.81
N SER A 72 -9.63 -5.39 13.73
CA SER A 72 -8.34 -4.68 13.79
C SER A 72 -7.27 -5.61 14.35
N SER A 73 -6.03 -5.50 13.87
CA SER A 73 -4.88 -6.32 14.30
C SER A 73 -3.90 -5.55 15.20
N SER A 74 -4.03 -4.23 15.27
CA SER A 74 -3.02 -3.32 15.83
C SER A 74 -2.86 -3.33 17.37
N LEU A 75 -3.75 -3.99 18.12
CA LEU A 75 -3.77 -3.89 19.59
C LEU A 75 -2.64 -4.66 20.30
N ARG A 76 -2.24 -5.85 19.81
CA ARG A 76 -1.25 -6.70 20.49
C ARG A 76 0.13 -6.66 19.85
N ASN A 77 0.20 -6.47 18.54
CA ASN A 77 1.46 -6.43 17.80
C ASN A 77 1.39 -5.33 16.72
N PRO A 78 1.54 -4.06 17.11
CA PRO A 78 1.41 -2.94 16.17
C PRO A 78 2.54 -2.97 15.15
N LEU A 79 2.19 -3.21 13.89
CA LEU A 79 3.14 -3.14 12.78
C LEU A 79 3.44 -1.67 12.47
N LYS A 80 4.71 -1.27 12.52
CA LYS A 80 5.11 0.08 12.14
C LYS A 80 5.36 0.18 10.66
N TYR A 81 5.18 1.37 10.11
CA TYR A 81 5.47 1.65 8.71
C TYR A 81 6.92 1.29 8.31
N CYS A 82 7.89 1.52 9.20
CA CYS A 82 9.28 1.10 8.96
C CYS A 82 9.46 -0.41 8.85
N ASP A 83 8.64 -1.19 9.56
CA ASP A 83 8.75 -2.65 9.58
C ASP A 83 8.22 -3.22 8.26
N ILE A 84 7.09 -2.70 7.77
CA ILE A 84 6.55 -3.06 6.44
C ILE A 84 7.56 -2.75 5.35
N SER A 85 8.17 -1.55 5.39
CA SER A 85 9.19 -1.16 4.41
C SER A 85 10.37 -2.14 4.38
N LYS A 86 10.85 -2.59 5.55
CA LYS A 86 11.90 -3.61 5.66
C LYS A 86 11.45 -4.97 5.14
N PHE A 87 10.23 -5.39 5.44
CA PHE A 87 9.68 -6.66 4.94
C PHE A 87 9.57 -6.66 3.42
N CYS A 88 9.02 -5.59 2.83
CA CYS A 88 8.96 -5.44 1.37
C CYS A 88 10.35 -5.47 0.74
N HIS A 89 11.31 -4.72 1.28
CA HIS A 89 12.70 -4.73 0.79
C HIS A 89 13.33 -6.12 0.86
N SER A 90 13.22 -6.79 2.01
CA SER A 90 13.75 -8.15 2.18
C SER A 90 13.07 -9.15 1.24
N TYR A 91 11.77 -9.01 1.00
CA TYR A 91 11.01 -9.89 0.10
C TYR A 91 11.49 -9.73 -1.34
N PHE A 92 11.46 -8.51 -1.88
CA PHE A 92 11.85 -8.26 -3.27
C PHE A 92 13.35 -8.41 -3.52
N LYS A 93 14.20 -8.31 -2.49
CA LYS A 93 15.62 -8.64 -2.61
C LYS A 93 15.85 -10.15 -2.77
N LYS A 94 15.07 -10.98 -2.08
CA LYS A 94 15.14 -12.45 -2.18
C LYS A 94 14.41 -12.99 -3.41
N THR A 95 13.29 -12.36 -3.76
CA THR A 95 12.41 -12.75 -4.86
C THR A 95 12.17 -11.52 -5.75
N PRO A 96 13.15 -11.17 -6.61
CA PRO A 96 13.04 -9.99 -7.45
C PRO A 96 11.94 -10.16 -8.50
N CYS A 97 11.23 -9.08 -8.79
CA CYS A 97 10.34 -9.02 -9.94
C CYS A 97 11.15 -9.16 -11.23
N ILE A 98 10.56 -9.77 -12.25
CA ILE A 98 11.19 -9.96 -13.56
C ILE A 98 10.71 -8.86 -14.51
N ASN A 99 11.64 -8.25 -15.24
CA ASN A 99 11.31 -7.26 -16.26
C ASN A 99 10.86 -7.92 -17.57
N GLN A 100 10.42 -7.11 -18.54
CA GLN A 100 9.98 -7.61 -19.86
C GLN A 100 11.09 -8.38 -20.62
N ASN A 101 12.36 -8.15 -20.27
CA ASN A 101 13.51 -8.79 -20.88
C ASN A 101 13.96 -10.05 -20.12
N GLY A 102 13.14 -10.55 -19.18
CA GLY A 102 13.46 -11.74 -18.38
C GLY A 102 14.53 -11.54 -17.31
N LYS A 103 15.00 -10.31 -17.07
CA LYS A 103 16.04 -10.01 -16.08
C LYS A 103 15.44 -9.61 -14.73
N PRO A 104 16.05 -10.02 -13.60
CA PRO A 104 15.66 -9.57 -12.27
C PRO A 104 15.78 -8.03 -12.12
N ILE A 105 14.77 -7.42 -11.55
CA ILE A 105 14.76 -5.99 -11.21
C ILE A 105 15.51 -5.79 -9.90
N VAL A 106 16.54 -4.95 -9.93
CA VAL A 106 17.30 -4.57 -8.73
C VAL A 106 16.62 -3.37 -8.07
N ILE A 107 16.14 -3.58 -6.85
CA ILE A 107 15.51 -2.52 -6.04
C ILE A 107 16.55 -1.76 -5.23
N SER A 108 16.31 -0.47 -5.01
CA SER A 108 17.12 0.36 -4.11
C SER A 108 16.64 0.24 -2.65
N ASN A 109 17.50 0.62 -1.70
CA ASN A 109 17.07 0.75 -0.30
C ASN A 109 15.89 1.73 -0.21
N PRO A 110 14.84 1.40 0.57
CA PRO A 110 13.67 2.25 0.68
C PRO A 110 14.05 3.57 1.37
N CYS A 111 13.75 4.70 0.73
CA CYS A 111 13.91 6.02 1.33
C CYS A 111 12.57 6.48 1.91
N LEU A 112 12.46 6.49 3.24
CA LEU A 112 11.26 6.98 3.92
C LEU A 112 11.43 8.47 4.22
N VAL A 113 10.52 9.29 3.69
CA VAL A 113 10.54 10.74 3.88
C VAL A 113 9.48 11.11 4.90
N ASN A 114 9.89 11.73 6.01
CA ASN A 114 8.98 12.04 7.12
C ASN A 114 8.23 13.38 6.93
N SER A 115 8.52 14.12 5.86
CA SER A 115 7.94 15.43 5.57
C SER A 115 7.37 15.49 4.16
N PHE A 116 6.12 15.92 4.04
CA PHE A 116 5.50 16.15 2.74
C PHE A 116 6.23 17.21 1.92
N VAL A 117 6.79 18.25 2.55
CA VAL A 117 7.55 19.30 1.84
C VAL A 117 8.82 18.71 1.23
N ALA A 118 9.56 17.91 2.00
CA ALA A 118 10.78 17.27 1.50
C ALA A 118 10.47 16.29 0.36
N PHE A 119 9.34 15.57 0.45
CA PHE A 119 8.91 14.67 -0.61
C PHE A 119 8.42 15.39 -1.86
N ASP A 120 7.66 16.48 -1.72
CA ASP A 120 7.23 17.30 -2.84
C ASP A 120 8.43 17.88 -3.59
N ILE A 121 9.44 18.37 -2.87
CA ILE A 121 10.71 18.80 -3.46
C ILE A 121 11.39 17.63 -4.19
N TYR A 122 11.49 16.47 -3.54
CA TYR A 122 12.07 15.28 -4.15
C TYR A 122 11.37 14.92 -5.47
N ILE A 123 10.04 14.84 -5.49
CA ILE A 123 9.26 14.52 -6.69
C ILE A 123 9.46 15.59 -7.77
N LYS A 124 9.42 16.88 -7.39
CA LYS A 124 9.64 17.97 -8.32
C LYS A 124 11.01 17.87 -8.99
N VAL A 125 12.06 17.63 -8.20
CA VAL A 125 13.44 17.54 -8.71
C VAL A 125 13.65 16.30 -9.56
N THR A 126 13.15 15.15 -9.13
CA THR A 126 13.48 13.86 -9.77
C THR A 126 12.55 13.47 -10.91
N HIS A 127 11.30 13.93 -10.91
CA HIS A 127 10.29 13.53 -11.89
C HIS A 127 9.71 14.71 -12.68
N VAL A 128 9.52 15.89 -12.09
CA VAL A 128 8.85 17.01 -12.78
C VAL A 128 9.82 17.88 -13.59
N LEU A 129 10.97 18.25 -13.02
CA LEU A 129 11.96 19.07 -13.71
C LEU A 129 12.47 18.41 -15.00
N PRO A 130 12.85 17.10 -15.01
CA PRO A 130 13.29 16.45 -16.24
C PRO A 130 12.23 16.45 -17.35
N LEU A 131 10.94 16.44 -17.00
CA LEU A 131 9.83 16.48 -17.97
C LEU A 131 9.60 17.86 -18.59
N LYS A 132 10.10 18.93 -17.97
CA LYS A 132 9.95 20.32 -18.46
C LYS A 132 11.14 20.79 -19.29
N VAL A 133 12.26 20.08 -19.21
CA VAL A 133 13.51 20.41 -19.92
C VAL A 133 13.60 19.66 -21.26
N CYS A 134 12.66 18.74 -21.53
CA CYS A 134 12.42 18.13 -22.84
C CYS A 134 11.25 18.83 -23.54
#